data_AF-A0A520CYE7-F1
#
_entry.id   AF-A0A520CYE7-F1
#
_cell.length_a   1.000
_cell.length_b   1.000
_cell.length_c   1.000
_cell.angle_alpha   90.00
_cell.angle_beta   90.00
_cell.angle_gamma   90.00
#
_symmetry.space_group_name_H-M   'P 1'
#
loop_
_entity.id
_entity.type
_entity.pdbx_description
1 polymer ?
#
loop_
_entity_poly.entity_id
_entity_poly.type
_entity_poly.pdbx_seq_one_letter_code
_entity_poly.pdbx_strand_id
1 'polypeptide(L)' 'VSAAGAPHRFTANGIQQSIRAAGFEPQLRGQKYNYRDLPEHLEEQVITY' A
#
# COMPACT_ATOMS: atom_id res chain seq x y z
N VAL A 1 3.14 6.82 -6.75
CA VAL A 1 2.60 8.06 -6.14
C VAL A 1 3.74 9.04 -5.98
N SER A 2 3.64 10.23 -6.61
CA SER A 2 4.68 11.26 -6.61
C SER A 2 5.01 11.70 -5.17
N ALA A 3 6.31 11.76 -4.84
CA ALA A 3 6.83 12.27 -3.57
C ALA A 3 6.85 13.79 -3.55
N ALA A 4 5.70 14.44 -3.72
CA ALA A 4 5.64 15.88 -3.52
C ALA A 4 5.64 16.19 -2.02
N GLY A 5 6.79 16.07 -1.35
CA GLY A 5 7.10 16.73 -0.07
C GLY A 5 6.19 16.46 1.14
N ALA A 6 5.28 15.49 1.10
CA ALA A 6 4.40 15.21 2.23
C ALA A 6 5.20 14.56 3.39
N PRO A 7 5.27 15.19 4.58
CA PRO A 7 5.99 14.64 5.74
C PRO A 7 5.41 13.31 6.23
N HIS A 8 4.12 13.08 5.98
CA HIS A 8 3.44 11.81 6.21
C HIS A 8 3.21 11.13 4.86
N ARG A 9 4.06 10.16 4.52
CA ARG A 9 3.89 9.33 3.34
C ARG A 9 3.05 8.11 3.69
N PHE A 10 2.02 7.83 2.89
CA PHE A 10 1.26 6.60 3.01
C PHE A 10 2.11 5.42 2.51
N THR A 11 2.56 4.57 3.43
CA THR A 11 3.21 3.30 3.08
C THR A 11 2.16 2.26 2.71
N ALA A 12 2.58 1.20 1.99
CA ALA A 12 1.68 0.10 1.65
C ALA A 12 1.07 -0.53 2.92
N ASN A 13 1.85 -0.67 3.99
CA ASN A 13 1.38 -1.20 5.26
C ASN A 13 0.35 -0.27 5.92
N GLY A 14 0.64 1.04 5.99
CA GLY A 14 -0.28 2.02 6.58
C GLY A 14 -1.63 2.10 5.85
N ILE A 15 -1.61 1.98 4.52
CA ILE A 15 -2.84 1.91 3.71
C ILE A 15 -3.62 0.63 4.06
N GLN A 16 -2.97 -0.54 4.06
CA GLN A 16 -3.65 -1.79 4.39
C GLN A 16 -4.22 -1.81 5.80
N GLN A 17 -3.49 -1.27 6.79
CA GLN A 17 -3.98 -1.13 8.16
C GLN A 17 -5.23 -0.25 8.23
N SER A 18 -5.24 0.89 7.53
CA SER A 18 -6.38 1.80 7.48
C SER A 18 -7.62 1.12 6.87
N ILE A 19 -7.43 0.34 5.81
CA ILE A 19 -8.50 -0.43 5.16
C ILE A 19 -9.10 -1.46 6.13
N ARG A 20 -8.25 -2.21 6.85
CA ARG A 20 -8.70 -3.17 7.88
C ARG A 20 -9.42 -2.49 9.04
N ALA A 21 -8.91 -1.36 9.51
CA ALA A 21 -9.52 -0.58 10.59
C ALA A 21 -10.92 -0.07 10.22
N ALA A 22 -11.15 0.21 8.93
CA ALA A 22 -12.46 0.58 8.40
C ALA A 22 -13.40 -0.64 8.18
N GLY A 23 -12.96 -1.87 8.49
CA GLY A 23 -13.77 -3.09 8.35
C GLY A 23 -13.76 -3.70 6.95
N PHE A 24 -12.81 -3.32 6.09
CA PHE A 24 -12.68 -3.86 4.73
C PHE A 24 -11.43 -4.75 4.59
N GLU A 25 -11.48 -5.69 3.65
CA GLU A 25 -10.32 -6.52 3.31
C GLU A 25 -9.50 -5.86 2.19
N PRO A 26 -8.21 -5.54 2.40
CA PRO A 26 -7.36 -4.99 1.35
C PRO A 26 -7.10 -6.03 0.26
N GLN A 27 -7.20 -5.61 -1.01
CA GLN A 27 -7.00 -6.52 -2.14
C GLN A 27 -6.12 -5.91 -3.23
N LEU A 28 -5.19 -6.71 -3.74
CA LEU A 28 -4.32 -6.33 -4.85
C LEU A 28 -5.00 -6.65 -6.19
N ARG A 29 -4.87 -5.74 -7.16
CA ARG A 29 -5.47 -5.83 -8.48
C ARG A 29 -4.49 -5.46 -9.58
N GLY A 30 -4.58 -6.19 -10.70
CA GLY A 30 -3.92 -5.81 -11.94
C GLY A 30 -4.66 -4.69 -12.67
N GLN A 31 -4.09 -4.20 -13.77
CA GLN A 31 -4.68 -3.11 -14.58
C GLN A 31 -6.04 -3.46 -15.18
N LYS A 32 -6.33 -4.76 -15.37
CA LYS A 32 -7.63 -5.25 -15.83
C LYS A 32 -8.59 -5.57 -14.68
N TYR A 33 -8.29 -5.12 -13.45
CA TYR A 33 -9.03 -5.40 -12.23
C TYR A 33 -9.14 -6.89 -11.88
N ASN A 34 -8.29 -7.73 -12.45
CA ASN A 34 -8.16 -9.12 -12.03
C ASN A 34 -7.49 -9.20 -10.66
N TYR A 35 -7.91 -10.17 -9.86
CA TYR A 35 -7.24 -10.51 -8.61
C TYR A 35 -5.78 -10.84 -8.88
N ARG A 36 -4.93 -10.38 -7.96
CA ARG A 36 -3.52 -10.69 -7.94
C ARG A 36 -3.13 -11.01 -6.51
N ASP A 37 -2.34 -12.05 -6.34
CA ASP A 37 -1.82 -12.42 -5.03
C ASP A 37 -0.82 -11.37 -4.54
N LEU A 38 -0.86 -11.13 -3.23
CA LEU A 38 0.16 -10.34 -2.56
C LEU A 38 1.49 -11.10 -2.64
N PRO A 39 2.57 -10.49 -3.17
CA PRO A 39 3.87 -11.14 -3.18
C PRO A 39 4.37 -11.34 -1.74
N GLU A 40 5.07 -12.46 -1.49
CA GLU A 40 5.59 -12.80 -0.16
C GLU A 40 6.56 -11.74 0.39
N HIS A 41 7.28 -11.07 -0.50
CA HIS A 41 8.19 -9.98 -0.17
C HIS A 41 7.66 -8.66 -0.76
N LEU A 42 7.00 -7.87 0.09
CA LEU A 42 6.64 -6.49 -0.21
C LEU A 42 7.73 -5.58 0.35
N GLU A 43 8.50 -4.96 -0.53
CA GLU A 43 9.44 -3.92 -0.12
C GLU A 43 8.68 -2.67 0.26
N GLU A 44 8.78 -2.30 1.54
CA GLU A 44 8.25 -1.04 2.01
C GLU A 44 9.21 0.09 1.61
N GLN A 45 8.66 1.20 1.14
CA GLN A 45 9.47 2.34 0.79
C GLN A 45 10.10 2.94 2.05
N VAL A 46 11.40 2.75 2.23
CA VAL A 46 12.20 3.35 3.32
C VAL A 46 12.73 4.72 2.87
N ILE A 47 12.63 5.74 3.72
CA ILE A 47 13.24 7.06 3.48
C ILE A 47 14.42 7.20 4.44
N THR A 48 15.62 7.29 3.88
CA THR A 48 16.82 7.75 4.59
C THR A 48 17.01 9.24 4.27
N TYR A 49 16.84 10.10 5.27
CA TYR A 49 17.27 11.50 5.18
C TYR A 49 18.76 11.60 5.54
#